data_AF-A0A388NP33-F1
#
_entry.id   AF-A0A388NP33-F1
#
_cell.length_a   1.000
_cell.length_b   1.000
_cell.length_c   1.000
_cell.angle_alpha   90.00
_cell.angle_beta   90.00
_cell.angle_gamma   90.00
#
_symmetry.space_group_name_H-M   'P 1'
#
loop_
_entity.id
_entity.type
_entity.pdbx_description
1 polymer ?
#
loop_
_entity_poly.entity_id
_entity_poly.type
_entity_poly.pdbx_seq_one_letter_code
_entity_poly.pdbx_strand_id
1 'polypeptide(L)'
;MLLADPIALSRFAEHEVIIPITVIGELETKRDHPDLGYFARAALRTLDELRVKSGRLDHPISINDVGGSLSVELNHSDVSKLPAGFLRDGSNDSRILAIAKNLMADGRKVVLVTKDLPLRVKASSVGVEAQEYRAELASSSGWTGMVEESVGSTIIDSLYEKDRIPHELAKTHPCHTGIVLHSEKGSALARVTADKHLQLVRGDRAAFGLHGRSAEQRVALDILLDPEIGIISLGGRAGTGKSALALSAGLDAVLEKRLHKKVVIFRPLYAVGGQELGYLPGTENEKMSPWAQAVFDTLGALVSQQ
;
A
#
# COMPACT_ATOMS: atom_id res chain seq x y z
N MET A 1 -14.05 -3.60 -4.50
CA MET A 1 -13.87 -3.30 -3.06
C MET A 1 -13.18 -4.45 -2.33
N LEU A 2 -13.79 -5.64 -2.27
CA LEU A 2 -13.28 -6.81 -1.52
C LEU A 2 -11.90 -7.32 -1.99
N LEU A 3 -11.56 -7.11 -3.26
CA LEU A 3 -10.22 -7.39 -3.80
C LEU A 3 -9.13 -6.43 -3.29
N ALA A 4 -9.51 -5.26 -2.78
CA ALA A 4 -8.57 -4.30 -2.19
C ALA A 4 -8.53 -4.39 -0.65
N ASP A 5 -9.61 -4.86 -0.03
CA ASP A 5 -9.70 -5.08 1.41
C ASP A 5 -10.67 -6.24 1.69
N PRO A 6 -10.15 -7.46 1.95
CA PRO A 6 -10.98 -8.65 2.20
C PRO A 6 -11.78 -8.58 3.49
N ILE A 7 -11.36 -7.75 4.45
CA ILE A 7 -12.07 -7.55 5.72
C ILE A 7 -13.04 -6.37 5.66
N ALA A 8 -13.27 -5.78 4.48
CA ALA A 8 -14.20 -4.66 4.32
C ALA A 8 -15.61 -4.97 4.82
N LEU A 9 -16.04 -6.23 4.73
CA LEU A 9 -17.37 -6.65 5.15
C LEU A 9 -17.64 -6.34 6.63
N SER A 10 -16.65 -6.51 7.51
CA SER A 10 -16.81 -6.27 8.96
C SER A 10 -16.58 -4.81 9.39
N ARG A 11 -16.31 -3.90 8.44
CA ARG A 11 -15.93 -2.49 8.75
C ARG A 11 -17.11 -1.52 8.72
N PHE A 12 -18.27 -1.98 8.30
CA PHE A 12 -19.51 -1.21 8.41
C PHE A 12 -20.04 -1.40 9.83
N ALA A 13 -20.32 -0.30 10.53
CA ALA A 13 -20.68 -0.31 11.96
C ALA A 13 -22.05 -0.96 12.20
N GLU A 14 -23.10 -0.16 12.41
CA GLU A 14 -24.47 -0.61 12.66
C GLU A 14 -25.27 -0.98 11.39
N HIS A 15 -24.62 -0.96 10.22
CA HIS A 15 -25.28 -1.01 8.92
C HIS A 15 -25.48 -2.45 8.41
N GLU A 16 -26.55 -2.67 7.64
CA GLU A 16 -26.79 -3.91 6.88
C GLU A 16 -25.98 -3.90 5.57
N VAL A 17 -25.04 -4.84 5.45
CA VAL A 17 -24.19 -5.05 4.27
C VAL A 17 -24.85 -6.08 3.36
N ILE A 18 -25.32 -5.63 2.20
CA ILE A 18 -25.97 -6.48 1.20
C ILE A 18 -24.98 -6.78 0.07
N ILE A 19 -24.69 -8.06 -0.15
CA ILE A 19 -23.78 -8.52 -1.20
C ILE A 19 -24.59 -9.14 -2.34
N PRO A 20 -24.62 -8.52 -3.53
CA PRO A 20 -25.18 -9.16 -4.71
C PRO A 20 -24.45 -10.47 -5.03
N ILE A 21 -25.19 -11.53 -5.38
CA ILE A 21 -24.61 -12.81 -5.78
C ILE A 21 -23.60 -12.70 -6.94
N THR A 22 -23.77 -11.70 -7.81
CA THR A 22 -22.84 -11.39 -8.91
C THR A 22 -21.44 -11.04 -8.43
N VAL A 23 -21.31 -10.41 -7.26
CA VAL A 23 -20.02 -10.07 -6.66
C VAL A 23 -19.29 -11.34 -6.24
N ILE A 24 -20.01 -12.35 -5.74
CA ILE A 24 -19.42 -13.64 -5.37
C ILE A 24 -18.89 -14.37 -6.60
N GLY A 25 -19.66 -14.40 -7.70
CA GLY A 25 -19.20 -14.97 -8.97
C GLY A 25 -17.98 -14.24 -9.55
N GLU A 26 -17.89 -12.92 -9.36
CA GLU A 26 -16.70 -12.15 -9.76
C GLU A 26 -15.48 -12.50 -8.88
N LEU A 27 -15.65 -12.63 -7.56
CA LEU A 27 -14.58 -13.09 -6.66
C LEU A 27 -14.08 -14.49 -7.03
N GLU A 28 -14.97 -15.40 -7.40
CA GLU A 28 -14.62 -16.74 -7.84
C GLU A 28 -13.76 -16.70 -9.11
N THR A 29 -14.16 -15.89 -10.10
CA THR A 29 -13.39 -15.70 -11.34
C THR A 29 -11.99 -15.13 -11.08
N LYS A 30 -11.82 -14.36 -10.00
CA LYS A 30 -10.54 -13.74 -9.61
C LYS A 30 -9.73 -14.56 -8.62
N ARG A 31 -10.20 -15.75 -8.21
CA ARG A 31 -9.57 -16.57 -7.17
C ARG A 31 -8.15 -16.98 -7.52
N ASP A 32 -7.87 -17.25 -8.79
CA ASP A 32 -6.57 -17.75 -9.26
C ASP A 32 -5.71 -16.64 -9.90
N HIS A 33 -6.13 -15.37 -9.76
CA HIS A 33 -5.38 -14.23 -10.24
C HIS A 33 -4.04 -14.07 -9.48
N PRO A 34 -2.91 -13.82 -10.15
CA PRO A 34 -1.60 -13.69 -9.51
C PRO A 34 -1.57 -12.65 -8.37
N ASP A 35 -2.07 -11.44 -8.63
CA ASP A 35 -2.04 -10.35 -7.64
C ASP A 35 -3.27 -10.31 -6.72
N LEU A 36 -4.46 -10.63 -7.24
CA LEU A 36 -5.73 -10.45 -6.55
C LEU A 36 -6.25 -11.73 -5.90
N GLY A 37 -5.68 -12.89 -6.25
CA GLY A 37 -6.19 -14.19 -5.84
C GLY A 37 -6.14 -14.40 -4.33
N TYR A 38 -5.11 -13.87 -3.66
CA TYR A 38 -5.06 -13.89 -2.19
C TYR A 38 -6.26 -13.15 -1.58
N PHE A 39 -6.54 -11.94 -2.05
CA PHE A 39 -7.64 -11.11 -1.54
C PHE A 39 -9.00 -11.73 -1.87
N ALA A 40 -9.19 -12.25 -3.08
CA ALA A 40 -10.38 -12.99 -3.48
C ALA A 40 -10.63 -14.21 -2.58
N ARG A 41 -9.60 -15.05 -2.36
CA ARG A 41 -9.68 -16.22 -1.47
C ARG A 41 -9.94 -15.83 -0.03
N ALA A 42 -9.37 -14.73 0.46
CA ALA A 42 -9.63 -14.23 1.81
C ALA A 42 -11.10 -13.82 1.96
N ALA A 43 -11.64 -13.03 1.02
CA ALA A 43 -13.05 -12.62 1.05
C ALA A 43 -14.01 -13.82 0.95
N LEU A 44 -13.72 -14.78 0.06
CA LEU A 44 -14.49 -16.01 -0.08
C LEU A 44 -14.44 -16.88 1.18
N ARG A 45 -13.29 -16.98 1.85
CA ARG A 45 -13.16 -17.68 3.14
C ARG A 45 -14.02 -17.03 4.22
N THR A 46 -14.03 -15.70 4.33
CA THR A 46 -14.92 -15.00 5.27
C THR A 46 -16.39 -15.32 5.01
N LEU A 47 -16.82 -15.36 3.74
CA LEU A 47 -18.19 -15.75 3.38
C LEU A 47 -18.48 -17.23 3.72
N ASP A 48 -17.51 -18.12 3.51
CA ASP A 48 -17.63 -19.54 3.86
C ASP A 48 -17.76 -19.75 5.37
N GLU A 49 -16.96 -19.04 6.17
CA GLU A 49 -17.04 -19.05 7.64
C GLU A 49 -18.41 -18.56 8.14
N LEU A 50 -18.93 -17.48 7.55
CA LEU A 50 -20.28 -17.00 7.85
C LEU A 50 -21.35 -18.02 7.48
N ARG A 51 -21.22 -18.72 6.34
CA ARG A 51 -22.12 -19.80 5.93
C ARG A 51 -22.06 -20.97 6.91
N VAL A 52 -20.88 -21.37 7.36
CA VAL A 52 -20.73 -22.47 8.35
C VAL A 52 -21.41 -22.10 9.67
N LYS A 53 -21.31 -20.83 10.11
CA LYS A 53 -21.92 -20.36 11.36
C LYS A 53 -23.45 -20.24 11.30
N SER A 54 -24.00 -19.82 10.16
CA SER A 54 -25.42 -19.46 10.00
C SER A 54 -26.24 -20.46 9.18
N GLY A 55 -25.59 -21.41 8.50
CA GLY A 55 -26.17 -22.34 7.53
C GLY A 55 -26.44 -21.69 6.16
N ARG A 56 -27.04 -20.50 6.13
CA ARG A 56 -27.42 -19.79 4.91
C ARG A 56 -26.98 -18.33 4.93
N LEU A 57 -26.60 -17.81 3.78
CA LEU A 57 -26.14 -16.42 3.62
C LEU A 57 -27.23 -15.44 3.15
N ASP A 58 -28.41 -15.93 2.76
CA ASP A 58 -29.51 -15.11 2.22
C ASP A 58 -30.37 -14.43 3.29
N HIS A 59 -29.99 -14.54 4.56
CA HIS A 59 -30.62 -13.89 5.69
C HIS A 59 -29.60 -13.03 6.44
N PRO A 60 -30.00 -12.00 7.20
CA PRO A 60 -29.07 -11.16 7.95
C PRO A 60 -28.27 -11.95 8.99
N ILE A 61 -26.94 -11.89 8.90
CA ILE A 61 -25.99 -12.51 9.83
C ILE A 61 -25.22 -11.42 10.53
N SER A 62 -25.13 -11.45 11.86
CA SER A 62 -24.31 -10.49 12.63
C SER A 62 -22.82 -10.64 12.29
N ILE A 63 -22.18 -9.52 11.96
CA ILE A 63 -20.77 -9.44 11.54
C ILE A 63 -19.88 -8.65 12.52
N ASN A 64 -20.47 -7.96 13.50
CA ASN A 64 -19.76 -7.24 14.55
C ASN A 64 -20.64 -7.04 15.80
N ASP A 65 -20.03 -6.59 16.89
CA ASP A 65 -20.71 -6.36 18.18
C ASP A 65 -21.49 -5.04 18.25
N VAL A 66 -21.37 -4.18 17.24
CA VAL A 66 -22.01 -2.86 17.17
C VAL A 66 -23.31 -2.85 16.34
N GLY A 67 -23.83 -4.04 16.01
CA GLY A 67 -25.14 -4.22 15.38
C GLY A 67 -25.14 -4.36 13.86
N GLY A 68 -23.96 -4.43 13.22
CA GLY A 68 -23.84 -4.66 11.78
C GLY A 68 -24.25 -6.07 11.39
N SER A 69 -24.88 -6.19 10.22
CA SER A 69 -25.31 -7.47 9.65
C SER A 69 -24.91 -7.61 8.19
N LEU A 70 -24.85 -8.84 7.70
CA LEU A 70 -24.54 -9.16 6.30
C LEU A 70 -25.56 -10.15 5.74
N SER A 71 -25.97 -9.93 4.50
CA SER A 71 -26.79 -10.87 3.73
C SER A 71 -26.35 -10.89 2.26
N VAL A 72 -26.58 -12.02 1.59
CA VAL A 72 -26.35 -12.20 0.15
C VAL A 72 -27.69 -12.06 -0.58
N GLU A 73 -27.76 -11.12 -1.51
CA GLU A 73 -28.96 -10.84 -2.27
C GLU A 73 -29.00 -11.69 -3.56
N LEU A 74 -30.10 -12.45 -3.71
CA LEU A 74 -30.31 -13.41 -4.78
C LEU A 74 -31.41 -12.99 -5.79
N ASN A 75 -32.43 -12.25 -5.34
CA ASN A 75 -33.73 -12.18 -6.02
C ASN A 75 -34.04 -10.79 -6.59
N HIS A 76 -33.51 -9.71 -6.00
CA HIS A 76 -33.78 -8.34 -6.43
C HIS A 76 -33.07 -7.91 -7.73
N SER A 77 -32.86 -8.84 -8.67
CA SER A 77 -32.18 -8.61 -9.94
C SER A 77 -33.09 -8.13 -11.08
N ASP A 78 -34.37 -7.86 -10.82
CA ASP A 78 -35.27 -7.33 -11.86
C ASP A 78 -34.83 -5.94 -12.29
N VAL A 79 -34.41 -5.85 -13.54
CA VAL A 79 -33.86 -4.65 -14.18
C VAL A 79 -34.96 -3.72 -14.73
N SER A 80 -36.24 -4.13 -14.69
CA SER A 80 -37.38 -3.37 -15.23
C SER A 80 -37.51 -1.93 -14.69
N LYS A 81 -36.98 -1.67 -13.49
CA LYS A 81 -36.98 -0.34 -12.85
C LYS A 81 -35.81 0.56 -13.30
N LEU A 82 -34.89 0.08 -14.13
CA LEU A 82 -33.79 0.86 -14.68
C LEU A 82 -34.14 1.46 -16.06
N PRO A 83 -33.55 2.60 -16.45
CA PRO A 83 -33.75 3.17 -17.78
C PRO A 83 -33.33 2.19 -18.89
N ALA A 84 -33.97 2.30 -20.06
CA ALA A 84 -33.77 1.37 -21.19
C ALA A 84 -32.30 1.21 -21.65
N GLY A 85 -31.44 2.21 -21.42
CA GLY A 85 -30.01 2.14 -21.70
C GLY A 85 -29.26 1.08 -20.87
N PHE A 86 -29.72 0.76 -19.66
CA PHE A 86 -29.11 -0.25 -18.79
C PHE A 86 -29.59 -1.68 -19.09
N LEU A 87 -30.77 -1.81 -19.70
CA LEU A 87 -31.36 -3.10 -20.06
C LEU A 87 -30.58 -3.83 -21.17
N ARG A 88 -29.83 -3.09 -22.00
CA ARG A 88 -29.09 -3.63 -23.14
C ARG A 88 -27.71 -4.18 -22.79
N ASP A 89 -27.14 -3.78 -21.66
CA ASP A 89 -25.76 -4.11 -21.29
C ASP A 89 -25.61 -5.44 -20.56
N GLY A 90 -26.67 -5.97 -19.91
CA GLY A 90 -26.63 -7.27 -19.20
C GLY A 90 -25.53 -7.40 -18.13
N SER A 91 -24.86 -6.30 -17.79
CA SER A 91 -23.63 -6.26 -17.02
C SER A 91 -23.86 -6.50 -15.52
N ASN A 92 -22.82 -6.95 -14.82
CA ASN A 92 -22.86 -7.08 -13.36
C ASN A 92 -23.21 -5.74 -12.68
N ASP A 93 -22.73 -4.61 -13.21
CA ASP A 93 -23.10 -3.26 -12.79
C ASP A 93 -24.62 -3.05 -12.80
N SER A 94 -25.28 -3.41 -13.89
CA SER A 94 -26.73 -3.22 -14.06
C SER A 94 -27.51 -4.05 -13.04
N ARG A 95 -27.03 -5.26 -12.72
CA ARG A 95 -27.62 -6.12 -11.68
C ARG A 95 -27.44 -5.54 -10.27
N ILE A 96 -26.25 -5.00 -9.97
CA ILE A 96 -25.97 -4.33 -8.69
C ILE A 96 -26.87 -3.10 -8.51
N LEU A 97 -27.04 -2.30 -9.56
CA LEU A 97 -27.92 -1.12 -9.56
C LEU A 97 -29.40 -1.49 -9.45
N ALA A 98 -29.82 -2.57 -10.12
CA ALA A 98 -31.19 -3.09 -10.02
C ALA A 98 -31.52 -3.50 -8.58
N ILE A 99 -30.61 -4.21 -7.92
CA ILE A 99 -30.76 -4.56 -6.50
C ILE A 99 -30.91 -3.29 -5.67
N ALA A 100 -29.99 -2.33 -5.78
CA ALA A 100 -30.07 -1.09 -5.01
C ALA A 100 -31.41 -0.37 -5.21
N LYS A 101 -31.91 -0.29 -6.45
CA LYS A 101 -33.20 0.35 -6.76
C LYS A 101 -34.41 -0.40 -6.23
N ASN A 102 -34.39 -1.73 -6.31
CA ASN A 102 -35.47 -2.54 -5.79
C ASN A 102 -35.58 -2.38 -4.27
N LEU A 103 -34.45 -2.38 -3.57
CA LEU A 103 -34.42 -2.18 -2.12
C LEU A 103 -34.86 -0.77 -1.70
N MET A 104 -34.53 0.25 -2.50
CA MET A 104 -35.08 1.60 -2.30
C MET A 104 -36.58 1.66 -2.52
N ALA A 105 -37.12 0.91 -3.48
CA ALA A 105 -38.56 0.82 -3.73
C ALA A 105 -39.31 0.16 -2.56
N ASP A 106 -38.65 -0.75 -1.83
CA ASP A 106 -39.16 -1.32 -0.59
C ASP A 106 -39.04 -0.37 0.62
N GLY A 107 -38.68 0.90 0.37
CA GLY A 107 -38.58 1.95 1.39
C GLY A 107 -37.25 1.98 2.14
N ARG A 108 -36.24 1.20 1.73
CA ARG A 108 -34.94 1.18 2.42
C ARG A 108 -34.06 2.35 1.99
N LYS A 109 -33.28 2.89 2.93
CA LYS A 109 -32.20 3.85 2.60
C LYS A 109 -30.97 3.06 2.17
N VAL A 110 -30.61 3.17 0.89
CA VAL A 110 -29.55 2.37 0.28
C VAL A 110 -28.42 3.28 -0.19
N VAL A 111 -27.19 2.89 0.12
CA VAL A 111 -25.96 3.52 -0.38
C VAL A 111 -25.12 2.46 -1.09
N LEU A 112 -24.76 2.71 -2.34
CA LEU A 112 -23.84 1.87 -3.09
C LEU A 112 -22.40 2.20 -2.70
N VAL A 113 -21.67 1.24 -2.15
CA VAL A 113 -20.26 1.42 -1.80
C VAL A 113 -19.37 0.77 -2.85
N THR A 114 -18.59 1.57 -3.59
CA THR A 114 -17.71 1.04 -4.64
C THR A 114 -16.45 1.88 -4.85
N LYS A 115 -15.36 1.23 -5.27
CA LYS A 115 -14.12 1.89 -5.70
C LYS A 115 -14.14 2.28 -7.19
N ASP A 116 -15.12 1.78 -7.94
CA ASP A 116 -15.24 2.02 -9.38
C ASP A 116 -15.94 3.36 -9.65
N LEU A 117 -15.18 4.34 -10.17
CA LEU A 117 -15.70 5.66 -10.52
C LEU A 117 -16.81 5.60 -11.58
N PRO A 118 -16.64 4.93 -12.74
CA PRO A 118 -17.72 4.65 -13.69
C PRO A 118 -19.00 4.12 -13.03
N LEU A 119 -18.92 3.13 -12.12
CA LEU A 119 -20.10 2.59 -11.45
C LEU A 119 -20.78 3.64 -10.55
N ARG A 120 -20.02 4.49 -9.86
CA ARG A 120 -20.59 5.61 -9.07
C ARG A 120 -21.33 6.61 -9.97
N VAL A 121 -20.78 6.93 -11.14
CA VAL A 121 -21.45 7.83 -12.11
C VAL A 121 -22.77 7.22 -12.59
N LYS A 122 -22.77 5.92 -12.91
CA LYS A 122 -23.99 5.18 -13.28
C LYS A 122 -25.04 5.16 -12.15
N ALA A 123 -24.62 4.98 -10.90
CA ALA A 123 -25.51 4.99 -9.75
C ALA A 123 -26.19 6.35 -9.55
N SER A 124 -25.42 7.43 -9.63
CA SER A 124 -25.95 8.79 -9.53
C SER A 124 -26.95 9.11 -10.64
N SER A 125 -26.72 8.63 -11.87
CA SER A 125 -27.63 8.90 -13.00
C SER A 125 -28.98 8.19 -12.87
N VAL A 126 -29.05 7.10 -12.11
CA VAL A 126 -30.32 6.45 -11.77
C VAL A 126 -30.88 6.93 -10.43
N GLY A 127 -30.19 7.77 -9.67
CA GLY A 127 -30.64 8.24 -8.36
C GLY A 127 -30.46 7.22 -7.24
N VAL A 128 -29.34 6.48 -7.26
CA VAL A 128 -28.83 5.70 -6.13
C VAL A 128 -27.64 6.48 -5.56
N GLU A 129 -27.64 6.76 -4.26
CA GLU A 129 -26.48 7.38 -3.60
C GLU A 129 -25.28 6.43 -3.68
N ALA A 130 -24.13 6.92 -4.11
CA ALA A 130 -22.92 6.11 -4.22
C ALA A 130 -21.73 6.76 -3.52
N GLN A 131 -21.03 5.98 -2.71
CA GLN A 131 -19.88 6.42 -1.92
C GLN A 131 -18.63 5.57 -2.24
N GLU A 132 -17.47 6.20 -2.09
CA GLU A 132 -16.19 5.53 -2.25
C GLU A 132 -15.81 4.79 -0.98
N TYR A 133 -15.32 3.55 -1.12
CA TYR A 133 -14.75 2.81 -0.01
C TYR A 133 -13.36 3.35 0.37
N ARG A 134 -13.25 3.98 1.54
CA ARG A 134 -12.04 4.72 1.99
C ARG A 134 -11.23 4.04 3.08
N ALA A 135 -11.66 2.89 3.58
CA ALA A 135 -10.93 2.19 4.63
C ALA A 135 -9.81 1.35 3.99
N GLU A 136 -8.72 1.99 3.57
CA GLU A 136 -7.52 1.30 3.09
C GLU A 136 -6.59 0.92 4.24
N LEU A 137 -5.84 -0.18 4.06
CA LEU A 137 -4.80 -0.67 4.96
C LEU A 137 -3.73 0.42 5.22
N ALA A 138 -3.35 0.52 6.49
CA ALA A 138 -2.60 1.58 7.16
C ALA A 138 -3.22 2.98 6.96
N SER A 139 -3.89 3.49 8.00
CA SER A 139 -3.88 4.93 8.26
C SER A 139 -2.45 5.40 8.06
N SER A 140 -2.18 6.34 7.14
CA SER A 140 -0.90 7.02 7.20
C SER A 140 -0.83 7.58 8.61
N SER A 141 0.12 7.10 9.41
CA SER A 141 0.28 7.55 10.79
C SER A 141 0.63 9.05 10.86
N GLY A 142 0.70 9.74 9.71
CA GLY A 142 1.37 11.01 9.51
C GLY A 142 2.89 10.91 9.68
N TRP A 143 3.39 9.79 10.18
CA TRP A 143 4.78 9.62 10.55
C TRP A 143 5.63 9.34 9.32
N THR A 144 6.48 10.30 9.00
CA THR A 144 7.42 10.24 7.88
C THR A 144 8.74 9.56 8.26
N GLY A 145 8.92 9.20 9.53
CA GLY A 145 10.20 8.78 10.10
C GLY A 145 11.13 9.94 10.43
N MET A 146 10.68 11.19 10.30
CA MET A 146 11.46 12.40 10.52
C MET A 146 10.77 13.35 11.49
N VAL A 147 11.56 14.04 12.31
CA VAL A 147 11.11 15.13 13.17
C VAL A 147 12.13 16.28 13.16
N GLU A 148 11.68 17.47 13.53
CA GLU A 148 12.53 18.65 13.73
C GLU A 148 12.46 19.05 15.19
N GLU A 149 13.62 19.31 15.81
CA GLU A 149 13.72 19.58 17.24
C GLU A 149 14.71 20.73 17.49
N SER A 150 14.39 21.58 18.46
CA SER A 150 15.29 22.66 18.91
C SER A 150 16.12 22.21 20.09
N VAL A 151 17.44 22.40 20.03
CA VAL A 151 18.39 22.01 21.07
C VAL A 151 19.42 23.11 21.33
N GLY A 152 20.07 23.07 22.49
CA GLY A 152 21.20 23.94 22.78
C GLY A 152 22.40 23.65 21.87
N SER A 153 23.18 24.68 21.52
CA SER A 153 24.36 24.54 20.65
C SER A 153 25.38 23.52 21.16
N THR A 154 25.52 23.37 22.47
CA THR A 154 26.40 22.38 23.11
C THR A 154 26.05 20.93 22.75
N ILE A 155 24.77 20.64 22.46
CA ILE A 155 24.32 19.31 22.03
C ILE A 155 24.80 19.03 20.61
N ILE A 156 24.69 20.00 19.71
CA ILE A 156 25.19 19.89 18.34
C ILE A 156 26.72 19.75 18.34
N ASP A 157 27.43 20.57 19.12
CA ASP A 157 28.89 20.50 19.26
C ASP A 157 29.32 19.11 19.76
N SER A 158 28.65 18.60 20.80
CA SER A 158 28.92 17.26 21.36
C SER A 158 28.63 16.15 20.35
N LEU A 159 27.60 16.30 19.52
CA LEU A 159 27.25 15.31 18.50
C LEU A 159 28.30 15.27 17.38
N TYR A 160 28.84 16.42 16.96
CA TYR A 160 29.94 16.48 16.00
C TYR A 160 31.26 15.97 16.56
N GLU A 161 31.52 16.15 17.86
CA GLU A 161 32.73 15.66 18.53
C GLU A 161 32.71 14.15 18.77
N LYS A 162 31.57 13.61 19.24
CA LYS A 162 31.47 12.22 19.73
C LYS A 162 30.78 11.26 18.77
N ASP A 163 30.19 11.77 17.69
CA ASP A 163 29.30 11.07 16.74
C ASP A 163 28.01 10.50 17.37
N ARG A 164 28.02 10.14 18.65
CA ARG A 164 26.92 9.51 19.35
C ARG A 164 26.84 10.01 20.78
N ILE A 165 25.66 10.45 21.20
CA ILE A 165 25.44 10.98 22.54
C ILE A 165 24.10 10.49 23.13
N PRO A 166 24.04 10.27 24.46
CA PRO A 166 22.77 10.06 25.13
C PRO A 166 22.01 11.40 25.20
N HIS A 167 20.72 11.39 24.86
CA HIS A 167 19.88 12.58 24.92
C HIS A 167 18.41 12.19 25.11
N GLU A 168 17.61 13.05 25.75
CA GLU A 168 16.20 12.77 26.03
C GLU A 168 15.39 12.55 24.74
N LEU A 169 15.68 13.29 23.66
CA LEU A 169 15.04 13.10 22.35
C LEU A 169 15.18 11.67 21.80
N ALA A 170 16.28 10.98 22.09
CA ALA A 170 16.46 9.60 21.64
C ALA A 170 15.56 8.62 22.41
N LYS A 171 15.19 8.96 23.65
CA LYS A 171 14.28 8.17 24.49
C LYS A 171 12.82 8.35 24.05
N THR A 172 12.43 9.57 23.70
CA THR A 172 11.06 9.93 23.31
C THR A 172 10.67 9.43 21.93
N HIS A 173 11.61 9.36 21.00
CA HIS A 173 11.33 8.99 19.62
C HIS A 173 11.57 7.48 19.33
N PRO A 174 10.83 6.89 18.37
CA PRO A 174 11.07 5.52 17.92
C PRO A 174 12.49 5.31 17.39
N CYS A 175 12.97 4.06 17.41
CA CYS A 175 14.25 3.69 16.79
C CYS A 175 14.26 4.06 15.31
N HIS A 176 15.42 4.49 14.80
CA HIS A 176 15.67 4.93 13.43
C HIS A 176 14.91 6.19 12.98
N THR A 177 14.27 6.90 13.91
CA THR A 177 13.72 8.24 13.61
C THR A 177 14.87 9.18 13.26
N GLY A 178 14.79 9.84 12.09
CA GLY A 178 15.68 10.94 11.72
C GLY A 178 15.26 12.23 12.42
N ILE A 179 16.22 12.99 12.92
CA ILE A 179 16.00 14.22 13.66
C ILE A 179 16.84 15.33 13.03
N VAL A 180 16.17 16.37 12.52
CA VAL A 180 16.83 17.62 12.16
C VAL A 180 16.91 18.46 13.44
N LEU A 181 18.12 18.65 13.93
CA LEU A 181 18.41 19.42 15.14
C LEU A 181 18.70 20.86 14.75
N HIS A 182 18.00 21.80 15.36
CA HIS A 182 18.22 23.23 15.18
C HIS A 182 18.76 23.86 16.48
N SER A 183 19.76 24.73 16.35
CA SER A 183 20.26 25.57 17.43
C SER A 183 20.51 26.99 16.92
N GLU A 184 20.77 27.92 17.83
CA GLU A 184 21.12 29.31 17.48
C GLU A 184 22.40 29.42 16.61
N LYS A 185 23.32 28.44 16.70
CA LYS A 185 24.62 28.47 15.99
C LYS A 185 24.64 27.63 14.72
N GLY A 186 23.61 26.84 14.44
CA GLY A 186 23.60 25.93 13.31
C GLY A 186 22.64 24.76 13.46
N SER A 187 22.72 23.81 12.54
CA SER A 187 21.89 22.61 12.51
C SER A 187 22.72 21.34 12.34
N ALA A 188 22.16 20.21 12.75
CA ALA A 188 22.74 18.90 12.54
C ALA A 188 21.64 17.90 12.17
N LEU A 189 22.03 16.85 11.43
CA LEU A 189 21.15 15.73 11.15
C LEU A 189 21.58 14.55 12.00
N ALA A 190 20.63 13.96 12.73
CA ALA A 190 20.86 12.82 13.58
C ALA A 190 19.83 11.72 13.32
N ARG A 191 20.06 10.53 13.84
CA ARG A 191 19.04 9.47 13.96
C ARG A 191 19.05 8.84 15.34
N VAL A 192 17.92 8.27 15.72
CA VAL A 192 17.79 7.49 16.96
C VAL A 192 18.32 6.07 16.74
N THR A 193 19.17 5.58 17.63
CA THR A 193 19.68 4.20 17.63
C THR A 193 18.82 3.25 18.48
N ALA A 194 19.03 1.94 18.34
CA ALA A 194 18.26 0.92 19.07
C ALA A 194 18.43 1.02 20.59
N ASP A 195 19.61 1.41 21.06
CA ASP A 195 19.93 1.67 22.46
C ASP A 195 19.64 3.11 22.90
N LYS A 196 18.80 3.84 22.15
CA LYS A 196 18.25 5.15 22.54
C LYS A 196 19.32 6.24 22.71
N HIS A 197 20.25 6.32 21.76
CA HIS A 197 21.18 7.44 21.58
C HIS A 197 20.86 8.24 20.32
N LEU A 198 21.33 9.49 20.27
CA LEU A 198 21.40 10.25 19.02
C LEU A 198 22.72 9.92 18.33
N GLN A 199 22.64 9.48 17.08
CA GLN A 199 23.77 9.22 16.20
C GLN A 199 23.80 10.27 15.10
N LEU A 200 24.94 10.93 14.90
CA LEU A 200 25.16 11.88 13.83
C LEU A 200 25.03 11.19 12.47
N VAL A 201 24.23 11.80 11.59
CA VAL A 201 24.13 11.41 10.18
C VAL A 201 24.98 12.38 9.36
N ARG A 202 26.17 11.93 8.98
CA ARG A 202 27.13 12.78 8.25
C ARG A 202 26.63 13.02 6.82
N GLY A 203 26.67 14.29 6.39
CA GLY A 203 26.09 14.73 5.10
C GLY A 203 26.88 14.30 3.87
N ASP A 204 28.13 13.88 4.05
CA ASP A 204 29.06 13.41 3.02
C ASP A 204 28.97 11.90 2.76
N ARG A 205 28.11 11.17 3.49
CA ARG A 205 27.91 9.74 3.24
C ARG A 205 27.46 9.50 1.80
N ALA A 206 28.11 8.52 1.19
CA ALA A 206 27.80 8.01 -0.13
C ALA A 206 27.73 6.49 -0.08
N ALA A 207 26.95 5.91 -0.98
CA ALA A 207 27.06 4.50 -1.33
C ALA A 207 27.23 4.43 -2.84
N PHE A 208 28.25 3.73 -3.33
CA PHE A 208 28.46 3.54 -4.77
C PHE A 208 28.27 4.84 -5.61
N GLY A 209 28.88 5.94 -5.16
CA GLY A 209 28.81 7.26 -5.82
C GLY A 209 27.52 8.08 -5.61
N LEU A 210 26.49 7.53 -4.96
CA LEU A 210 25.22 8.21 -4.72
C LEU A 210 25.18 8.83 -3.31
N HIS A 211 24.80 10.12 -3.25
CA HIS A 211 24.60 10.87 -2.02
C HIS A 211 23.13 11.24 -1.80
N GLY A 212 22.71 11.31 -0.54
CA GLY A 212 21.39 11.82 -0.16
C GLY A 212 21.27 13.34 -0.35
N ARG A 213 20.30 13.78 -1.16
CA ARG A 213 20.07 15.22 -1.44
C ARG A 213 19.23 15.89 -0.37
N SER A 214 18.28 15.16 0.22
CA SER A 214 17.43 15.64 1.32
C SER A 214 17.82 14.99 2.66
N ALA A 215 17.33 15.54 3.77
CA ALA A 215 17.55 14.97 5.10
C ALA A 215 17.06 13.51 5.17
N GLU A 216 15.89 13.23 4.59
CA GLU A 216 15.28 11.90 4.56
C GLU A 216 16.12 10.92 3.76
N GLN A 217 16.66 11.34 2.61
CA GLN A 217 17.54 10.49 1.81
C GLN A 217 18.87 10.21 2.51
N ARG A 218 19.42 11.18 3.25
CA ARG A 218 20.65 11.00 4.03
C ARG A 218 20.43 10.05 5.19
N VAL A 219 19.34 10.20 5.94
CA VAL A 219 18.96 9.26 7.01
C VAL A 219 18.69 7.87 6.44
N ALA A 220 17.97 7.76 5.33
CA ALA A 220 17.71 6.48 4.66
C ALA A 220 19.00 5.81 4.21
N LEU A 221 19.95 6.56 3.64
CA LEU A 221 21.25 6.03 3.24
C LEU A 221 22.09 5.62 4.45
N ASP A 222 22.06 6.38 5.53
CA ASP A 222 22.74 6.05 6.79
C ASP A 222 22.28 4.70 7.36
N ILE A 223 20.95 4.49 7.36
CA ILE A 223 20.29 3.25 7.79
C ILE A 223 20.61 2.09 6.83
N LEU A 224 20.54 2.31 5.51
CA LEU A 224 20.86 1.30 4.50
C LEU A 224 22.31 0.80 4.57
N LEU A 225 23.22 1.65 5.04
CA LEU A 225 24.63 1.33 5.18
C LEU A 225 24.98 0.72 6.54
N ASP A 226 24.02 0.60 7.45
CA ASP A 226 24.22 0.04 8.79
C ASP A 226 24.01 -1.49 8.78
N PRO A 227 25.07 -2.31 8.93
CA PRO A 227 24.96 -3.76 8.87
C PRO A 227 24.23 -4.37 10.07
N GLU A 228 23.98 -3.61 11.14
CA GLU A 228 23.21 -4.09 12.29
C GLU A 228 21.71 -4.20 11.99
N ILE A 229 21.23 -3.59 10.89
CA ILE A 229 19.82 -3.52 10.53
C ILE A 229 19.50 -4.57 9.45
N GLY A 230 18.85 -5.67 9.86
CA GLY A 230 18.59 -6.80 8.96
C GLY A 230 17.50 -6.58 7.91
N ILE A 231 16.46 -5.77 8.21
CA ILE A 231 15.34 -5.51 7.30
C ILE A 231 15.02 -4.02 7.32
N ILE A 232 14.98 -3.43 6.13
CA ILE A 232 14.71 -2.00 5.95
C ILE A 232 13.52 -1.84 5.01
N SER A 233 12.52 -1.06 5.46
CA SER A 233 11.39 -0.64 4.64
C SER A 233 11.51 0.86 4.35
N LEU A 234 11.52 1.24 3.08
CA LEU A 234 11.60 2.64 2.65
C LEU A 234 10.24 3.11 2.14
N GLY A 235 9.62 4.03 2.90
CA GLY A 235 8.44 4.78 2.49
C GLY A 235 8.80 6.11 1.82
N GLY A 236 7.87 6.67 1.04
CA GLY A 236 8.03 8.00 0.45
C GLY A 236 7.35 8.18 -0.90
N ARG A 237 7.16 9.43 -1.32
CA ARG A 237 6.48 9.79 -2.59
C ARG A 237 7.13 9.13 -3.81
N ALA A 238 6.37 8.98 -4.90
CA ALA A 238 6.92 8.50 -6.16
C ALA A 238 8.05 9.44 -6.63
N GLY A 239 9.13 8.86 -7.18
CA GLY A 239 10.27 9.63 -7.68
C GLY A 239 11.31 10.07 -6.63
N THR A 240 11.16 9.74 -5.34
CA THR A 240 12.11 10.16 -4.29
C THR A 240 13.41 9.34 -4.20
N GLY A 241 13.69 8.49 -5.19
CA GLY A 241 14.96 7.75 -5.27
C GLY A 241 15.10 6.52 -4.36
N LYS A 242 14.01 6.01 -3.76
CA LYS A 242 14.03 4.84 -2.85
C LYS A 242 14.77 3.62 -3.44
N SER A 243 14.41 3.22 -4.66
CA SER A 243 15.03 2.09 -5.34
C SER A 243 16.49 2.37 -5.67
N ALA A 244 16.82 3.60 -6.08
CA ALA A 244 18.19 4.00 -6.38
C ALA A 244 19.08 3.92 -5.12
N LEU A 245 18.62 4.46 -3.99
CA LEU A 245 19.31 4.38 -2.70
C LEU A 245 19.53 2.92 -2.27
N ALA A 246 18.49 2.08 -2.33
CA ALA A 246 18.57 0.68 -1.94
C ALA A 246 19.53 -0.13 -2.83
N LEU A 247 19.48 0.10 -4.15
CA LEU A 247 20.38 -0.56 -5.11
C LEU A 247 21.83 -0.11 -4.92
N SER A 248 22.04 1.20 -4.78
CA SER A 248 23.36 1.79 -4.52
C SER A 248 23.98 1.23 -3.22
N ALA A 249 23.23 1.17 -2.12
CA ALA A 249 23.69 0.57 -0.87
C ALA A 249 23.97 -0.94 -1.00
N GLY A 250 23.12 -1.67 -1.73
CA GLY A 250 23.33 -3.10 -1.99
C GLY A 250 24.57 -3.38 -2.83
N LEU A 251 24.83 -2.56 -3.85
CA LEU A 251 26.03 -2.63 -4.68
C LEU A 251 27.28 -2.28 -3.87
N ASP A 252 27.24 -1.22 -3.06
CA ASP A 252 28.32 -0.84 -2.15
C ASP A 252 28.68 -1.98 -1.20
N ALA A 253 27.68 -2.64 -0.61
CA ALA A 253 27.87 -3.79 0.27
C ALA A 253 28.52 -4.99 -0.43
N VAL A 254 28.24 -5.22 -1.72
CA VAL A 254 28.77 -6.37 -2.48
C VAL A 254 30.12 -6.07 -3.14
N LEU A 255 30.23 -4.96 -3.86
CA LEU A 255 31.37 -4.64 -4.72
C LEU A 255 32.49 -3.93 -3.96
N GLU A 256 32.15 -2.90 -3.17
CA GLU A 256 33.13 -2.08 -2.47
C GLU A 256 33.52 -2.74 -1.14
N LYS A 257 32.54 -3.08 -0.29
CA LYS A 257 32.78 -3.60 1.06
C LYS A 257 32.89 -5.11 1.15
N ARG A 258 32.47 -5.85 0.12
CA ARG A 258 32.48 -7.32 0.05
C ARG A 258 31.80 -8.02 1.25
N LEU A 259 30.80 -7.37 1.85
CA LEU A 259 30.00 -7.90 2.96
C LEU A 259 29.05 -9.02 2.51
N HIS A 260 28.65 -8.99 1.24
CA HIS A 260 27.70 -9.92 0.65
C HIS A 260 28.23 -10.47 -0.69
N LYS A 261 27.79 -11.69 -1.05
CA LYS A 261 28.24 -12.35 -2.29
C LYS A 261 27.52 -11.87 -3.55
N LYS A 262 26.28 -11.41 -3.43
CA LYS A 262 25.43 -11.00 -4.56
C LYS A 262 24.28 -10.12 -4.11
N VAL A 263 23.80 -9.24 -5.00
CA VAL A 263 22.53 -8.52 -4.86
C VAL A 263 21.45 -9.32 -5.59
N VAL A 264 20.30 -9.53 -4.95
CA VAL A 264 19.11 -10.13 -5.58
C VAL A 264 17.99 -9.11 -5.55
N ILE A 265 17.41 -8.84 -6.72
CA ILE A 265 16.38 -7.83 -6.89
C ILE A 265 15.10 -8.56 -7.25
N PHE A 266 14.08 -8.42 -6.42
CA PHE A 266 12.75 -8.97 -6.67
C PHE A 266 11.80 -7.84 -7.05
N ARG A 267 11.19 -7.93 -8.22
CA ARG A 267 10.13 -7.01 -8.66
C ARG A 267 8.89 -7.83 -9.02
N PRO A 268 7.74 -7.62 -8.37
CA PRO A 268 6.50 -8.27 -8.78
C PRO A 268 6.13 -7.84 -10.20
N LEU A 269 5.75 -8.81 -11.03
CA LEU A 269 5.36 -8.61 -12.42
C LEU A 269 3.89 -8.17 -12.47
N TYR A 270 3.65 -6.88 -12.69
CA TYR A 270 2.30 -6.37 -12.93
C TYR A 270 2.08 -6.22 -14.44
N ALA A 271 1.28 -7.09 -15.05
CA ALA A 271 0.91 -6.97 -16.46
C ALA A 271 0.21 -5.62 -16.73
N VAL A 272 0.93 -4.63 -17.26
CA VAL A 272 0.35 -3.35 -17.69
C VAL A 272 -0.34 -3.59 -19.04
N GLY A 273 -1.66 -3.40 -19.10
CA GLY A 273 -2.41 -3.48 -20.36
C GLY A 273 -2.85 -4.87 -20.79
N GLY A 274 -2.96 -5.84 -19.87
CA GLY A 274 -3.53 -7.17 -20.18
C GLY A 274 -2.61 -8.08 -21.00
N GLN A 275 -1.33 -7.74 -21.14
CA GLN A 275 -0.34 -8.65 -21.71
C GLN A 275 0.10 -9.66 -20.66
N GLU A 276 -0.49 -10.85 -20.69
CA GLU A 276 0.06 -12.02 -20.00
C GLU A 276 1.42 -12.38 -20.62
N LEU A 277 2.35 -12.89 -19.80
CA LEU A 277 3.73 -13.26 -20.14
C LEU A 277 3.89 -14.05 -21.47
N GLY A 278 2.80 -14.71 -21.91
CA GLY A 278 2.75 -15.56 -23.08
C GLY A 278 2.83 -14.87 -24.44
N TYR A 279 2.47 -13.58 -24.58
CA TYR A 279 2.28 -12.97 -25.92
C TYR A 279 3.52 -12.30 -26.54
N LEU A 280 4.60 -12.14 -25.79
CA LEU A 280 5.86 -11.62 -26.34
C LEU A 280 6.64 -12.75 -27.05
N PRO A 281 6.95 -12.62 -28.36
CA PRO A 281 7.85 -13.55 -29.03
C PRO A 281 9.28 -13.37 -28.51
N GLY A 282 10.03 -14.46 -28.37
CA GLY A 282 11.42 -14.43 -27.90
C GLY A 282 11.74 -15.43 -26.78
N THR A 283 13.01 -15.46 -26.40
CA THR A 283 13.58 -16.21 -25.27
C THR A 283 13.06 -15.69 -23.92
N GLU A 284 13.20 -16.49 -22.86
CA GLU A 284 12.82 -16.08 -21.49
C GLU A 284 13.43 -14.72 -21.11
N ASN A 285 14.71 -14.50 -21.42
CA ASN A 285 15.39 -13.23 -21.17
C ASN A 285 14.79 -12.06 -21.96
N GLU A 286 14.41 -12.25 -23.22
CA GLU A 286 13.77 -11.21 -24.04
C GLU A 286 12.39 -10.83 -23.51
N LYS A 287 11.64 -11.81 -22.96
CA LYS A 287 10.34 -11.55 -22.31
C LYS A 287 10.49 -10.83 -20.97
N MET A 288 11.58 -11.09 -20.24
CA MET A 288 11.87 -10.49 -18.93
C MET A 288 12.55 -9.12 -19.02
N SER A 289 13.19 -8.81 -20.15
CA SER A 289 13.96 -7.58 -20.36
C SER A 289 13.19 -6.28 -20.06
N PRO A 290 11.95 -6.06 -20.55
CA PRO A 290 11.19 -4.84 -20.26
C PRO A 290 10.92 -4.62 -18.75
N TRP A 291 10.81 -5.70 -17.99
CA TRP A 291 10.49 -5.67 -16.56
C TRP A 291 11.71 -5.34 -15.71
N ALA A 292 12.88 -5.78 -16.17
CA ALA A 292 14.17 -5.46 -15.58
C ALA A 292 14.69 -4.08 -16.02
N GLN A 293 14.13 -3.48 -17.08
CA GLN A 293 14.61 -2.21 -17.64
C GLN A 293 14.74 -1.10 -16.60
N ALA A 294 13.74 -0.86 -15.73
CA ALA A 294 13.85 0.20 -14.71
C ALA A 294 14.98 -0.04 -13.69
N VAL A 295 15.30 -1.30 -13.42
CA VAL A 295 16.45 -1.67 -12.60
C VAL A 295 17.73 -1.39 -13.36
N PHE A 296 17.83 -1.83 -14.62
CA PHE A 296 18.97 -1.55 -15.49
C PHE A 296 19.18 -0.06 -15.75
N ASP A 297 18.12 0.74 -15.89
CA ASP A 297 18.20 2.20 -16.04
C ASP A 297 18.76 2.85 -14.76
N THR A 298 18.31 2.36 -13.59
CA THR A 298 18.83 2.83 -12.30
C THR A 298 20.31 2.43 -12.13
N LEU A 299 20.67 1.21 -12.51
CA LEU A 299 22.06 0.73 -12.49
C LEU A 299 22.93 1.49 -13.51
N GLY A 300 22.41 1.75 -14.71
CA GLY A 300 23.08 2.50 -15.76
C GLY A 300 23.41 3.92 -15.31
N ALA A 301 22.46 4.59 -14.66
CA ALA A 301 22.68 5.92 -14.08
C ALA A 301 23.73 5.93 -12.94
N LEU A 302 23.93 4.81 -12.26
CA LEU A 302 24.91 4.66 -11.17
C LEU A 302 26.31 4.27 -11.67
N VAL A 303 26.41 3.52 -12.78
CA VAL A 303 27.68 2.98 -13.31
C VAL A 303 28.25 3.85 -14.43
N SER A 304 27.43 4.69 -15.07
CA SER A 304 27.83 5.59 -16.17
C SER A 304 28.59 6.82 -15.66
N GLN A 305 29.83 6.62 -15.22
CA GLN A 305 30.88 7.63 -15.31
C GLN A 305 32.13 7.04 -15.97
N GLN A 306 32.01 6.76 -17.28
CA GLN A 306 33.11 6.76 -18.25
C GLN A 306 32.52 6.93 -19.65
#